data_AF-A0A948R855-F1
#
_entry.id   AF-A0A948R855-F1
#
_cell.length_a   1.000
_cell.length_b   1.000
_cell.length_c   1.000
_cell.angle_alpha   90.00
_cell.angle_beta   90.00
_cell.angle_gamma   90.00
#
_symmetry.space_group_name_H-M   'P 1'
#
loop_
_entity.id
_entity.type
_entity.pdbx_description
1 polymer ?
#
loop_
_entity_poly.entity_id
_entity_poly.type
_entity_poly.pdbx_seq_one_letter_code
_entity_poly.pdbx_strand_id
1 'polypeptide(L)'
;MIRQLLGRLACGAGSAAIGAALLAGCAGAPPVEVSGSNAAVQAGANAPEALLARMSLERKVAQLVMPDIGSITPDDVRQYRFGTILNGGNSGPGGDDKAPASDWLRLADEYWEASTAPLPGGEPVIPAVWATDAVHGHANVIGATVFPHNIALGATGDADLIRRIGAATAVEIEVTGIDWTFAPTIAVARDDRWGRTYESYSEDPALVSRLGAAMVEGLQGRPGEPGFLGAGKVAATAKHFFGDGGTAQGVDQGDV
;
A
#
# COMPACT_ATOMS: atom_id res chain seq x y z
N MET A 1 10.21 -6.40 -8.34
CA MET A 1 10.21 -7.79 -8.86
C MET A 1 8.80 -8.30 -9.21
N ILE A 2 7.71 -7.71 -8.67
CA ILE A 2 6.33 -8.20 -8.83
C ILE A 2 5.60 -7.67 -10.09
N ARG A 3 5.88 -6.46 -10.59
CA ARG A 3 5.09 -5.85 -11.69
C ARG A 3 5.46 -6.26 -13.13
N GLN A 4 6.55 -6.98 -13.38
CA GLN A 4 6.90 -7.44 -14.75
C GLN A 4 5.93 -8.52 -15.29
N LEU A 5 5.07 -9.13 -14.47
CA LEU A 5 4.17 -10.20 -14.89
C LEU A 5 2.82 -9.76 -15.45
N LEU A 6 2.36 -8.52 -15.21
CA LEU A 6 0.99 -8.11 -15.57
C LEU A 6 0.88 -7.43 -16.95
N GLY A 7 2.00 -6.97 -17.54
CA GLY A 7 2.02 -6.16 -18.77
C GLY A 7 1.77 -6.89 -20.11
N ARG A 8 1.18 -8.10 -20.15
CA ARG A 8 0.97 -8.83 -21.43
C ARG A 8 -0.46 -9.30 -21.72
N LEU A 9 -1.45 -8.90 -20.93
CA LEU A 9 -2.87 -9.21 -21.19
C LEU A 9 -3.63 -7.99 -21.71
N ALA A 10 -3.20 -7.46 -22.86
CA ALA A 10 -4.01 -6.50 -23.61
C ALA A 10 -3.69 -6.59 -25.11
N CYS A 11 -4.45 -7.38 -25.87
CA CYS A 11 -4.64 -7.15 -27.30
C CYS A 11 -5.88 -7.86 -27.85
N GLY A 12 -6.79 -7.10 -28.47
CA GLY A 12 -7.70 -7.59 -29.52
C GLY A 12 -9.18 -7.70 -29.17
N ALA A 13 -9.92 -6.60 -29.32
CA ALA A 13 -11.35 -6.62 -29.59
C ALA A 13 -11.60 -6.91 -31.09
N GLY A 14 -12.56 -7.79 -31.41
CA GLY A 14 -12.99 -8.09 -32.78
C GLY A 14 -14.32 -8.86 -32.82
N SER A 15 -15.26 -8.33 -33.60
CA SER A 15 -16.67 -8.72 -33.73
C SER A 15 -16.96 -10.16 -34.21
N ALA A 16 -18.21 -10.58 -33.94
CA ALA A 16 -18.79 -11.91 -34.11
C ALA A 16 -18.76 -12.54 -35.52
N ALA A 17 -18.56 -13.87 -35.55
CA ALA A 17 -19.15 -14.78 -36.55
C ALA A 17 -19.22 -16.21 -35.96
N ILE A 18 -20.37 -16.87 -36.11
CA ILE A 18 -20.64 -18.26 -35.73
C ILE A 18 -20.09 -19.18 -36.84
N GLY A 19 -19.23 -20.14 -36.49
CA GLY A 19 -18.72 -21.17 -37.39
C GLY A 19 -18.00 -22.28 -36.63
N ALA A 20 -18.39 -23.53 -36.88
CA ALA A 20 -18.01 -24.72 -36.11
C ALA A 20 -16.59 -25.27 -36.44
N ALA A 21 -15.94 -25.75 -35.38
CA ALA A 21 -14.94 -26.81 -35.28
C ALA A 21 -13.61 -26.71 -36.04
N LEU A 22 -12.51 -26.61 -35.28
CA LEU A 22 -11.23 -27.32 -35.47
C LEU A 22 -10.48 -27.35 -34.13
N LEU A 23 -10.28 -28.56 -33.57
CA LEU A 23 -9.41 -28.79 -32.40
C LEU A 23 -7.94 -28.66 -32.87
N ALA A 24 -7.36 -27.48 -32.66
CA ALA A 24 -5.92 -27.26 -32.78
C ALA A 24 -5.30 -27.22 -31.38
N GLY A 25 -4.34 -28.12 -31.14
CA GLY A 25 -3.74 -28.34 -29.83
C GLY A 25 -3.02 -27.11 -29.28
N CYS A 26 -3.14 -26.93 -27.96
CA CYS A 26 -2.31 -25.98 -27.21
C CYS A 26 -0.86 -26.46 -27.24
N ALA A 27 -0.04 -25.89 -28.12
CA ALA A 27 1.40 -25.98 -27.97
C ALA A 27 1.78 -25.21 -26.69
N GLY A 28 2.31 -25.93 -25.70
CA GLY A 28 2.83 -25.33 -24.48
C GLY A 28 3.93 -24.33 -24.83
N ALA A 29 3.82 -23.11 -24.31
CA ALA A 29 4.89 -22.14 -24.38
C ALA A 29 6.16 -22.73 -23.74
N PRO A 30 7.35 -22.50 -24.30
CA PRO A 30 8.58 -22.95 -23.68
C PRO A 30 8.73 -22.31 -22.29
N PRO A 31 9.28 -23.03 -21.30
CA PRO A 31 9.53 -22.46 -19.99
C PRO A 31 10.46 -21.27 -20.14
N VAL A 32 10.06 -20.15 -19.54
CA VAL A 32 10.92 -18.97 -19.41
C VAL A 32 12.07 -19.37 -18.48
N GLU A 33 13.27 -19.52 -19.04
CA GLU A 33 14.47 -19.67 -18.23
C GLU A 33 14.69 -18.37 -17.42
N VAL A 34 14.43 -18.46 -16.11
CA VAL A 34 14.90 -17.46 -15.16
C VAL A 34 16.41 -17.66 -15.06
N SER A 35 17.17 -16.87 -15.82
CA SER A 35 18.60 -16.75 -15.62
C SER A 35 18.83 -16.32 -14.17
N GLY A 36 19.38 -17.22 -13.37
CA GLY A 36 19.71 -16.96 -11.98
C GLY A 36 20.81 -15.90 -11.91
N SER A 37 20.42 -14.63 -11.84
CA SER A 37 21.34 -13.57 -11.47
C SER A 37 21.77 -13.82 -10.03
N ASN A 38 23.08 -13.92 -9.80
CA ASN A 38 23.72 -14.17 -8.50
C ASN A 38 23.11 -13.31 -7.37
N ALA A 39 22.12 -13.87 -6.68
CA ALA A 39 21.35 -13.20 -5.64
C ALA A 39 22.23 -12.73 -4.46
N ALA A 40 23.35 -13.40 -4.20
CA ALA A 40 24.30 -13.04 -3.15
C ALA A 40 25.07 -11.73 -3.45
N VAL A 41 25.40 -11.45 -4.72
CA VAL A 41 26.10 -10.21 -5.11
C VAL A 41 25.12 -9.03 -5.15
N GLN A 42 23.87 -9.27 -5.57
CA GLN A 42 22.80 -8.28 -5.51
C GLN A 42 22.35 -7.97 -4.07
N ALA A 43 22.35 -8.96 -3.17
CA ALA A 43 22.05 -8.73 -1.75
C ALA A 43 23.08 -7.81 -1.07
N GLY A 44 24.38 -7.94 -1.41
CA GLY A 44 25.42 -7.05 -0.88
C GLY A 44 25.35 -5.62 -1.43
N ALA A 45 25.03 -5.46 -2.72
CA ALA A 45 24.92 -4.14 -3.36
C ALA A 45 23.62 -3.39 -2.99
N ASN A 46 22.55 -4.12 -2.65
CA ASN A 46 21.26 -3.56 -2.25
C ASN A 46 21.04 -3.56 -0.73
N ALA A 47 22.04 -3.95 0.06
CA ALA A 47 22.01 -3.81 1.50
C ALA A 47 21.81 -2.32 1.87
N PRO A 48 20.96 -1.98 2.85
CA PRO A 48 20.70 -0.59 3.24
C PRO A 48 21.97 0.21 3.48
N GLU A 49 22.97 -0.37 4.12
CA GLU A 49 24.26 0.27 4.42
C GLU A 49 25.04 0.61 3.14
N ALA A 50 25.02 -0.29 2.16
CA ALA A 50 25.70 -0.10 0.86
C ALA A 50 24.98 0.92 -0.03
N LEU A 51 23.65 1.03 0.08
CA LEU A 51 22.87 2.08 -0.57
C LEU A 51 23.18 3.44 0.09
N LEU A 52 23.06 3.53 1.41
CA LEU A 52 23.32 4.77 2.18
C LEU A 52 24.75 5.29 2.00
N ALA A 53 25.75 4.41 1.87
CA ALA A 53 27.14 4.80 1.64
C ALA A 53 27.35 5.53 0.31
N ARG A 54 26.49 5.28 -0.69
CA ARG A 54 26.60 5.85 -2.06
C ARG A 54 25.62 6.99 -2.33
N MET A 55 24.71 7.28 -1.41
CA MET A 55 23.77 8.40 -1.53
C MET A 55 24.40 9.71 -1.09
N SER A 56 24.11 10.78 -1.84
CA SER A 56 24.32 12.15 -1.36
C SER A 56 23.49 12.46 -0.11
N LEU A 57 23.81 13.54 0.59
CA LEU A 57 23.03 13.99 1.74
C LEU A 57 21.60 14.35 1.31
N GLU A 58 21.46 15.04 0.19
CA GLU A 58 20.19 15.47 -0.39
C GLU A 58 19.30 14.26 -0.70
N ARG A 59 19.87 13.19 -1.28
CA ARG A 59 19.12 11.94 -1.52
C ARG A 59 18.71 11.26 -0.22
N LYS A 60 19.54 11.29 0.82
CA LYS A 60 19.15 10.74 2.14
C LYS A 60 17.97 11.52 2.73
N VAL A 61 18.02 12.85 2.68
CA VAL A 61 16.92 13.70 3.16
C VAL A 61 15.65 13.43 2.34
N ALA A 62 15.74 13.29 1.03
CA ALA A 62 14.58 13.00 0.19
C ALA A 62 13.87 11.68 0.56
N GLN A 63 14.59 10.67 1.05
CA GLN A 63 13.99 9.42 1.54
C GLN A 63 13.19 9.59 2.84
N LEU A 64 13.32 10.72 3.54
CA LEU A 64 12.58 11.03 4.77
C LEU A 64 11.35 11.92 4.53
N VAL A 65 11.14 12.39 3.29
CA VAL A 65 10.06 13.32 2.94
C VAL A 65 8.92 12.54 2.28
N MET A 66 7.71 12.76 2.79
CA MET A 66 6.46 12.19 2.26
C MET A 66 5.52 13.31 1.82
N PRO A 67 5.63 13.78 0.56
CA PRO A 67 4.69 14.73 0.01
C PRO A 67 3.36 14.07 -0.34
N ASP A 68 2.30 14.88 -0.31
CA ASP A 68 0.97 14.50 -0.78
C ASP A 68 0.83 14.70 -2.30
N ILE A 69 0.11 13.81 -3.00
CA ILE A 69 -0.08 13.90 -4.47
C ILE A 69 -0.78 15.19 -4.93
N GLY A 70 -1.52 15.87 -4.04
CA GLY A 70 -2.11 17.18 -4.33
C GLY A 70 -1.08 18.32 -4.35
N SER A 71 0.16 18.06 -3.94
CA SER A 71 1.23 19.05 -3.83
C SER A 71 2.44 18.78 -4.74
N ILE A 72 2.50 17.62 -5.39
CA ILE A 72 3.64 17.21 -6.22
C ILE A 72 3.22 16.49 -7.50
N THR A 73 4.10 16.52 -8.48
CA THR A 73 3.97 15.80 -9.76
C THR A 73 5.02 14.68 -9.87
N PRO A 74 4.88 13.77 -10.85
CA PRO A 74 5.95 12.83 -11.18
C PRO A 74 7.28 13.51 -11.53
N ASP A 75 7.27 14.72 -12.09
CA ASP A 75 8.50 15.47 -12.36
C ASP A 75 9.20 15.92 -11.07
N ASP A 76 8.45 16.28 -10.02
CA ASP A 76 9.04 16.57 -8.70
C ASP A 76 9.69 15.31 -8.11
N VAL A 77 9.05 14.15 -8.22
CA VAL A 77 9.66 12.87 -7.82
C VAL A 77 10.90 12.59 -8.67
N ARG A 78 10.88 12.93 -9.97
CA ARG A 78 12.03 12.78 -10.85
C ARG A 78 13.18 13.72 -10.46
N GLN A 79 12.89 14.89 -9.93
CA GLN A 79 13.91 15.84 -9.52
C GLN A 79 14.45 15.50 -8.12
N TYR A 80 13.57 15.41 -7.13
CA TYR A 80 13.90 15.31 -5.72
C TYR A 80 14.13 13.89 -5.23
N ARG A 81 13.60 12.87 -5.93
CA ARG A 81 13.68 11.44 -5.56
C ARG A 81 13.16 11.18 -4.14
N PHE A 82 11.96 11.67 -3.86
CA PHE A 82 11.26 11.37 -2.62
C PHE A 82 11.15 9.85 -2.42
N GLY A 83 11.41 9.36 -1.21
CA GLY A 83 11.32 7.93 -0.91
C GLY A 83 9.89 7.43 -0.72
N THR A 84 8.99 8.34 -0.39
CA THR A 84 7.59 8.05 -0.08
C THR A 84 6.70 9.05 -0.80
N ILE A 85 5.48 8.65 -1.11
CA ILE A 85 4.39 9.49 -1.63
C ILE A 85 3.14 9.15 -0.83
N LEU A 86 2.28 10.12 -0.58
CA LEU A 86 1.01 9.92 0.12
C LEU A 86 -0.15 10.41 -0.75
N ASN A 87 -1.29 9.72 -0.71
CA ASN A 87 -2.57 10.38 -0.92
C ASN A 87 -3.31 10.52 0.41
N GLY A 88 -3.52 11.75 0.85
CA GLY A 88 -4.40 12.06 1.96
C GLY A 88 -5.87 11.78 1.61
N GLY A 89 -6.75 11.93 2.60
CA GLY A 89 -8.18 11.67 2.43
C GLY A 89 -8.92 12.58 1.45
N ASN A 90 -8.26 13.59 0.87
CA ASN A 90 -8.86 14.51 -0.10
C ASN A 90 -7.93 14.81 -1.29
N SER A 91 -7.11 13.83 -1.66
CA SER A 91 -6.13 13.96 -2.75
C SER A 91 -6.32 12.83 -3.73
N GLY A 92 -7.21 13.01 -4.71
CA GLY A 92 -7.33 12.11 -5.85
C GLY A 92 -6.36 12.45 -7.00
N PRO A 93 -6.03 11.48 -7.88
CA PRO A 93 -5.22 11.70 -9.08
C PRO A 93 -5.68 12.94 -9.88
N GLY A 94 -4.75 13.84 -10.17
CA GLY A 94 -5.05 15.07 -10.92
C GLY A 94 -6.02 16.04 -10.22
N GLY A 95 -6.24 15.88 -8.91
CA GLY A 95 -7.21 16.67 -8.14
C GLY A 95 -8.66 16.18 -8.27
N ASP A 96 -8.89 14.98 -8.80
CA ASP A 96 -10.21 14.37 -8.89
C ASP A 96 -10.42 13.33 -7.77
N ASP A 97 -11.13 13.72 -6.71
CA ASP A 97 -11.50 12.84 -5.59
C ASP A 97 -12.42 11.67 -6.00
N LYS A 98 -12.90 11.65 -7.26
CA LYS A 98 -13.71 10.57 -7.82
C LYS A 98 -12.99 9.78 -8.91
N ALA A 99 -11.67 9.94 -9.03
CA ALA A 99 -10.89 9.25 -10.04
C ALA A 99 -11.11 7.72 -9.96
N PRO A 100 -11.36 7.06 -11.11
CA PRO A 100 -11.51 5.61 -11.15
C PRO A 100 -10.17 4.91 -10.86
N ALA A 101 -10.22 3.66 -10.42
CA ALA A 101 -9.03 2.86 -10.09
C ALA A 101 -7.94 2.84 -11.18
N SER A 102 -8.31 2.93 -12.47
CA SER A 102 -7.36 3.00 -13.58
C SER A 102 -6.48 4.25 -13.56
N ASP A 103 -7.00 5.38 -13.09
CA ASP A 103 -6.23 6.62 -12.99
C ASP A 103 -5.25 6.59 -11.82
N TRP A 104 -5.62 5.94 -10.72
CA TRP A 104 -4.70 5.65 -9.62
C TRP A 104 -3.53 4.79 -10.09
N LEU A 105 -3.82 3.68 -10.78
CA LEU A 105 -2.79 2.78 -11.30
C LEU A 105 -1.87 3.49 -12.31
N ARG A 106 -2.44 4.28 -13.22
CA ARG A 106 -1.67 5.08 -14.18
C ARG A 106 -0.72 6.05 -13.47
N LEU A 107 -1.21 6.79 -12.47
CA LEU A 107 -0.38 7.71 -11.70
C LEU A 107 0.71 6.96 -10.91
N ALA A 108 0.42 5.75 -10.42
CA ALA A 108 1.40 4.92 -9.72
C ALA A 108 2.54 4.51 -10.65
N ASP A 109 2.22 4.14 -11.88
CA ASP A 109 3.22 3.82 -12.90
C ASP A 109 4.06 5.06 -13.28
N GLU A 110 3.44 6.24 -13.40
CA GLU A 110 4.15 7.51 -13.66
C GLU A 110 5.15 7.85 -12.53
N TYR A 111 4.74 7.69 -11.26
CA TYR A 111 5.64 7.88 -10.11
C TYR A 111 6.73 6.81 -10.02
N TRP A 112 6.41 5.56 -10.37
CA TRP A 112 7.40 4.49 -10.46
C TRP A 112 8.47 4.83 -11.50
N GLU A 113 8.08 5.19 -12.72
CA GLU A 113 9.00 5.58 -13.78
C GLU A 113 9.86 6.79 -13.40
N ALA A 114 9.26 7.78 -12.72
CA ALA A 114 9.98 8.95 -12.23
C ALA A 114 11.00 8.62 -11.13
N SER A 115 10.64 7.78 -10.17
CA SER A 115 11.53 7.39 -9.06
C SER A 115 12.62 6.41 -9.50
N THR A 116 12.35 5.61 -10.54
CA THR A 116 13.30 4.60 -11.05
C THR A 116 14.15 5.07 -12.23
N ALA A 117 14.01 6.32 -12.65
CA ALA A 117 14.85 6.90 -13.69
C ALA A 117 16.35 6.87 -13.28
N PRO A 118 17.27 6.55 -14.21
CA PRO A 118 18.71 6.48 -13.91
C PRO A 118 19.26 7.75 -13.26
N LEU A 119 20.17 7.58 -12.31
CA LEU A 119 20.91 8.67 -11.68
C LEU A 119 22.37 8.70 -12.16
N PRO A 120 22.97 9.90 -12.28
CA PRO A 120 24.37 10.02 -12.64
C PRO A 120 25.28 9.56 -11.49
N GLY A 121 26.57 9.41 -11.78
CA GLY A 121 27.60 9.24 -10.73
C GLY A 121 27.56 7.92 -9.95
N GLY A 122 26.77 6.94 -10.39
CA GLY A 122 26.66 5.65 -9.72
C GLY A 122 25.81 5.69 -8.43
N GLU A 123 25.01 6.75 -8.25
CA GLU A 123 24.04 6.81 -7.15
C GLU A 123 23.00 5.68 -7.29
N PRO A 124 22.61 5.06 -6.18
CA PRO A 124 21.58 4.03 -6.20
C PRO A 124 20.22 4.62 -6.57
N VAL A 125 19.49 3.89 -7.40
CA VAL A 125 18.09 4.19 -7.72
C VAL A 125 17.21 3.48 -6.69
N ILE A 126 16.46 4.26 -5.91
CA ILE A 126 15.53 3.75 -4.90
C ILE A 126 14.10 4.10 -5.37
N PRO A 127 13.27 3.09 -5.69
CA PRO A 127 11.87 3.33 -6.04
C PRO A 127 11.12 3.97 -4.87
N ALA A 128 10.25 4.92 -5.18
CA ALA A 128 9.34 5.47 -4.18
C ALA A 128 8.28 4.43 -3.81
N VAL A 129 7.82 4.45 -2.56
CA VAL A 129 6.64 3.71 -2.12
C VAL A 129 5.46 4.66 -1.95
N TRP A 130 4.26 4.21 -2.33
CA TRP A 130 3.06 5.01 -2.17
C TRP A 130 2.23 4.52 -0.98
N ALA A 131 1.90 5.44 -0.08
CA ALA A 131 1.02 5.27 1.07
C ALA A 131 -0.40 5.82 0.87
N THR A 132 -1.38 5.21 1.53
CA THR A 132 -2.79 5.66 1.53
C THR A 132 -3.46 5.45 2.88
N ASP A 133 -4.52 6.21 3.18
CA ASP A 133 -5.45 5.89 4.27
C ASP A 133 -6.54 4.93 3.78
N ALA A 134 -6.37 3.63 4.03
CA ALA A 134 -7.40 2.60 3.78
C ALA A 134 -7.90 1.99 5.10
N VAL A 135 -8.54 2.83 5.93
CA VAL A 135 -8.88 2.52 7.33
C VAL A 135 -10.12 1.61 7.50
N HIS A 136 -10.91 1.43 6.44
CA HIS A 136 -12.10 0.56 6.43
C HIS A 136 -12.37 0.02 5.02
N GLY A 137 -11.31 -0.49 4.37
CA GLY A 137 -11.26 -0.73 2.93
C GLY A 137 -10.54 0.41 2.19
N HIS A 138 -10.33 0.27 0.88
CA HIS A 138 -9.64 1.27 0.06
C HIS A 138 -10.58 2.44 -0.33
N ALA A 139 -11.22 3.04 0.67
CA ALA A 139 -12.41 3.89 0.54
C ALA A 139 -12.21 5.19 -0.27
N ASN A 140 -10.96 5.63 -0.49
CA ASN A 140 -10.64 6.77 -1.37
C ASN A 140 -10.86 6.46 -2.86
N VAL A 141 -11.04 5.19 -3.23
CA VAL A 141 -11.19 4.77 -4.63
C VAL A 141 -12.65 4.45 -4.93
N ILE A 142 -13.20 5.10 -5.96
CA ILE A 142 -14.59 4.85 -6.38
C ILE A 142 -14.76 3.39 -6.80
N GLY A 143 -15.74 2.73 -6.18
CA GLY A 143 -16.07 1.33 -6.43
C GLY A 143 -15.33 0.32 -5.54
N ALA A 144 -14.41 0.78 -4.68
CA ALA A 144 -13.78 -0.06 -3.67
C ALA A 144 -14.79 -0.52 -2.61
N THR A 145 -14.50 -1.63 -1.94
CA THR A 145 -15.34 -2.15 -0.86
C THR A 145 -15.18 -1.26 0.36
N VAL A 146 -16.30 -0.85 0.96
CA VAL A 146 -16.33 -0.10 2.23
C VAL A 146 -16.82 -1.02 3.34
N PHE A 147 -15.91 -1.36 4.25
CA PHE A 147 -16.21 -2.18 5.42
C PHE A 147 -16.76 -1.32 6.58
N PRO A 148 -17.42 -1.95 7.58
CA PRO A 148 -17.77 -1.26 8.82
C PRO A 148 -16.52 -0.66 9.49
N HIS A 149 -16.66 0.50 10.12
CA HIS A 149 -15.58 1.07 10.93
C HIS A 149 -15.27 0.23 12.17
N ASN A 150 -14.10 0.49 12.75
CA ASN A 150 -13.48 -0.32 13.78
C ASN A 150 -14.36 -0.55 15.02
N ILE A 151 -15.17 0.42 15.45
CA ILE A 151 -16.09 0.22 16.59
C ILE A 151 -17.08 -0.92 16.35
N ALA A 152 -17.64 -1.01 15.13
CA ALA A 152 -18.56 -2.07 14.75
C ALA A 152 -17.83 -3.41 14.56
N LEU A 153 -16.62 -3.36 14.00
CA LEU A 153 -15.75 -4.53 13.88
C LEU A 153 -15.32 -5.07 15.26
N GLY A 154 -15.06 -4.19 16.21
CA GLY A 154 -14.74 -4.53 17.60
C GLY A 154 -15.88 -5.23 18.30
N ALA A 155 -17.12 -4.79 18.06
CA ALA A 155 -18.33 -5.44 18.59
C ALA A 155 -18.49 -6.90 18.12
N THR A 156 -17.84 -7.31 17.03
CA THR A 156 -17.84 -8.72 16.60
C THR A 156 -16.93 -9.59 17.47
N GLY A 157 -15.87 -9.02 18.02
CA GLY A 157 -14.80 -9.77 18.72
C GLY A 157 -14.04 -10.78 17.84
N ASP A 158 -14.26 -10.79 16.52
CA ASP A 158 -13.81 -11.84 15.60
C ASP A 158 -12.52 -11.44 14.89
N ALA A 159 -11.38 -11.88 15.45
CA ALA A 159 -10.07 -11.64 14.87
C ALA A 159 -9.86 -12.30 13.49
N ASP A 160 -10.56 -13.41 13.18
CA ASP A 160 -10.45 -14.01 11.85
C ASP A 160 -11.14 -13.17 10.79
N LEU A 161 -12.32 -12.63 11.10
CA LEU A 161 -12.99 -11.66 10.25
C LEU A 161 -12.09 -10.45 9.96
N ILE A 162 -11.44 -9.86 10.97
CA ILE A 162 -10.54 -8.72 10.76
C ILE A 162 -9.37 -9.07 9.84
N ARG A 163 -8.76 -10.26 10.02
CA ARG A 163 -7.67 -10.72 9.16
C ARG A 163 -8.12 -10.86 7.71
N ARG A 164 -9.32 -11.40 7.45
CA ARG A 164 -9.89 -11.51 6.10
C ARG A 164 -10.20 -10.14 5.49
N ILE A 165 -10.69 -9.19 6.28
CA ILE A 165 -10.89 -7.79 5.86
C ILE A 165 -9.56 -7.15 5.46
N GLY A 166 -8.51 -7.31 6.28
CA GLY A 166 -7.17 -6.82 5.95
C GLY A 166 -6.62 -7.43 4.66
N ALA A 167 -6.82 -8.73 4.45
CA ALA A 167 -6.40 -9.41 3.23
C ALA A 167 -7.14 -8.91 1.98
N ALA A 168 -8.46 -8.70 2.06
CA ALA A 168 -9.24 -8.13 0.95
C ALA A 168 -8.83 -6.68 0.65
N THR A 169 -8.64 -5.88 1.70
CA THR A 169 -8.21 -4.48 1.61
C THR A 169 -6.83 -4.38 0.96
N ALA A 170 -5.88 -5.26 1.33
CA ALA A 170 -4.55 -5.29 0.72
C ALA A 170 -4.59 -5.56 -0.79
N VAL A 171 -5.45 -6.47 -1.26
CA VAL A 171 -5.62 -6.73 -2.69
C VAL A 171 -6.18 -5.50 -3.40
N GLU A 172 -7.19 -4.84 -2.82
CA GLU A 172 -7.76 -3.62 -3.42
C GLU A 172 -6.75 -2.47 -3.51
N ILE A 173 -5.85 -2.34 -2.54
CA ILE A 173 -4.76 -1.34 -2.56
C ILE A 173 -3.68 -1.71 -3.59
N GLU A 174 -3.29 -2.98 -3.68
CA GLU A 174 -2.23 -3.40 -4.60
C GLU A 174 -2.65 -3.20 -6.07
N VAL A 175 -3.91 -3.47 -6.41
CA VAL A 175 -4.41 -3.34 -7.80
C VAL A 175 -4.57 -1.88 -8.26
N THR A 176 -4.55 -0.92 -7.34
CA THR A 176 -4.46 0.52 -7.65
C THR A 176 -3.02 1.03 -7.68
N GLY A 177 -2.04 0.14 -7.45
CA GLY A 177 -0.63 0.43 -7.55
C GLY A 177 -0.01 1.05 -6.29
N ILE A 178 -0.66 0.92 -5.14
CA ILE A 178 -0.22 1.48 -3.85
C ILE A 178 0.39 0.36 -2.98
N ASP A 179 1.43 0.68 -2.21
CA ASP A 179 2.27 -0.33 -1.54
C ASP A 179 2.08 -0.38 -0.01
N TRP A 180 1.53 0.69 0.56
CA TRP A 180 1.49 0.94 2.00
C TRP A 180 0.15 1.55 2.42
N THR A 181 -0.42 1.07 3.53
CA THR A 181 -1.60 1.69 4.15
C THR A 181 -1.38 2.13 5.59
N PHE A 182 -2.03 3.23 5.95
CA PHE A 182 -2.12 3.75 7.31
C PHE A 182 -3.23 3.05 8.10
N ALA A 183 -3.13 1.74 8.26
CA ALA A 183 -4.03 0.92 9.06
C ALA A 183 -3.27 -0.21 9.75
N PRO A 184 -3.72 -0.71 10.92
CA PRO A 184 -4.93 -0.30 11.65
C PRO A 184 -4.76 0.92 12.58
N THR A 185 -5.87 1.61 12.85
CA THR A 185 -6.01 2.43 14.06
C THR A 185 -6.15 1.50 15.27
N ILE A 186 -5.21 1.59 16.22
CA ILE A 186 -5.13 0.83 17.47
C ILE A 186 -5.28 1.72 18.71
N ALA A 187 -5.98 2.84 18.54
CA ALA A 187 -6.43 3.67 19.65
C ALA A 187 -7.28 2.84 20.61
N VAL A 188 -7.22 3.18 21.90
CA VAL A 188 -8.13 2.68 22.93
C VAL A 188 -8.96 3.87 23.38
N ALA A 189 -10.10 4.10 22.74
CA ALA A 189 -10.98 5.23 23.06
C ALA A 189 -11.50 5.10 24.51
N ARG A 190 -11.27 6.13 25.32
CA ARG A 190 -11.68 6.18 26.75
C ARG A 190 -12.79 7.18 27.03
N ASP A 191 -13.11 8.03 26.05
CA ASP A 191 -14.15 9.05 26.14
C ASP A 191 -14.84 9.18 24.78
N ASP A 192 -16.11 8.78 24.70
CA ASP A 192 -16.88 8.71 23.45
C ASP A 192 -17.11 10.08 22.78
N ARG A 193 -16.83 11.19 23.49
CA ARG A 193 -16.84 12.53 22.90
C ARG A 193 -15.75 12.72 21.85
N TRP A 194 -14.73 11.86 21.85
CA TRP A 194 -13.67 11.91 20.86
C TRP A 194 -14.20 11.64 19.46
N GLY A 195 -13.92 12.57 18.54
CA GLY A 195 -14.40 12.53 17.17
C GLY A 195 -13.96 11.30 16.37
N ARG A 196 -12.94 10.57 16.86
CA ARG A 196 -12.41 9.35 16.23
C ARG A 196 -12.71 8.08 17.03
N THR A 197 -13.65 8.14 17.97
CA THR A 197 -14.11 6.96 18.75
C THR A 197 -14.49 5.79 17.85
N TYR A 198 -15.10 6.07 16.68
CA TYR A 198 -15.49 5.03 15.72
C TYR A 198 -14.30 4.30 15.06
N GLU A 199 -13.11 4.91 15.06
CA GLU A 199 -11.86 4.31 14.57
C GLU A 199 -11.17 3.42 15.61
N SER A 200 -11.58 3.50 16.89
CA SER A 200 -11.16 2.57 17.93
C SER A 200 -11.96 1.28 17.82
N TYR A 201 -11.31 0.13 17.99
CA TYR A 201 -12.05 -1.14 18.09
C TYR A 201 -12.81 -1.25 19.41
N SER A 202 -12.28 -0.71 20.50
CA SER A 202 -12.86 -0.86 21.84
C SER A 202 -12.21 0.08 22.86
N GLU A 203 -12.85 0.23 24.01
CA GLU A 203 -12.22 0.76 25.22
C GLU A 203 -11.33 -0.26 25.94
N ASP A 204 -11.41 -1.56 25.59
CA ASP A 204 -10.60 -2.64 26.16
C ASP A 204 -9.28 -2.84 25.37
N PRO A 205 -8.10 -2.53 25.96
CA PRO A 205 -6.81 -2.69 25.28
C PRO A 205 -6.50 -4.12 24.85
N ALA A 206 -7.01 -5.14 25.56
CA ALA A 206 -6.77 -6.54 25.21
C ALA A 206 -7.50 -6.92 23.91
N LEU A 207 -8.72 -6.41 23.72
CA LEU A 207 -9.46 -6.57 22.49
C LEU A 207 -8.82 -5.79 21.33
N VAL A 208 -8.43 -4.52 21.56
CA VAL A 208 -7.74 -3.69 20.55
C VAL A 208 -6.45 -4.35 20.08
N SER A 209 -5.61 -4.85 21.01
CA SER A 209 -4.37 -5.53 20.68
C SER A 209 -4.60 -6.77 19.78
N ARG A 210 -5.58 -7.60 20.14
CA ARG A 210 -5.91 -8.82 19.40
C ARG A 210 -6.42 -8.52 17.99
N LEU A 211 -7.33 -7.55 17.83
CA LEU A 211 -7.91 -7.22 16.52
C LEU A 211 -6.93 -6.43 15.64
N GLY A 212 -6.16 -5.50 16.23
CA GLY A 212 -5.11 -4.77 15.53
C GLY A 212 -4.04 -5.70 14.97
N ALA A 213 -3.57 -6.68 15.75
CA ALA A 213 -2.62 -7.69 15.26
C ALA A 213 -3.19 -8.48 14.08
N ALA A 214 -4.47 -8.86 14.14
CA ALA A 214 -5.12 -9.58 13.04
C ALA A 214 -5.24 -8.75 11.76
N MET A 215 -5.50 -7.45 11.85
CA MET A 215 -5.49 -6.55 10.69
C MET A 215 -4.09 -6.49 10.05
N VAL A 216 -3.04 -6.32 10.86
CA VAL A 216 -1.65 -6.30 10.38
C VAL A 216 -1.29 -7.62 9.66
N GLU A 217 -1.67 -8.76 10.22
CA GLU A 217 -1.47 -10.06 9.57
C GLU A 217 -2.23 -10.18 8.25
N GLY A 218 -3.46 -9.65 8.16
CA GLY A 218 -4.25 -9.65 6.94
C GLY A 218 -3.59 -8.83 5.83
N LEU A 219 -3.13 -7.63 6.18
CA LEU A 219 -2.49 -6.67 5.28
C LEU A 219 -1.12 -7.15 4.79
N GLN A 220 -0.26 -7.61 5.71
CA GLN A 220 1.14 -7.90 5.42
C GLN A 220 1.45 -9.39 5.22
N GLY A 221 0.59 -10.29 5.70
CA GLY A 221 0.97 -11.67 5.96
C GLY A 221 1.79 -11.77 7.25
N ARG A 222 2.27 -12.97 7.58
CA ARG A 222 3.05 -13.20 8.81
C ARG A 222 4.55 -13.25 8.54
N PRO A 223 5.37 -12.51 9.29
CA PRO A 223 6.82 -12.58 9.17
C PRO A 223 7.33 -14.03 9.22
N GLY A 224 8.18 -14.40 8.26
CA GLY A 224 8.75 -15.75 8.16
C GLY A 224 7.87 -16.78 7.45
N GLU A 225 6.60 -16.46 7.14
CA GLU A 225 5.75 -17.31 6.32
C GLU A 225 5.87 -16.97 4.81
N PRO A 226 5.68 -17.95 3.91
CA PRO A 226 5.56 -17.67 2.48
C PRO A 226 4.44 -16.65 2.23
N GLY A 227 4.75 -15.60 1.46
CA GLY A 227 3.80 -14.54 1.12
C GLY A 227 3.79 -13.34 2.07
N PHE A 228 4.64 -13.30 3.11
CA PHE A 228 4.89 -12.06 3.86
C PHE A 228 5.38 -10.95 2.94
N LEU A 229 4.63 -9.84 2.88
CA LEU A 229 4.83 -8.72 1.95
C LEU A 229 5.00 -9.20 0.48
N GLY A 230 4.32 -10.28 0.12
CA GLY A 230 4.24 -10.83 -1.24
C GLY A 230 3.05 -10.30 -2.02
N ALA A 231 2.64 -11.01 -3.07
CA ALA A 231 1.45 -10.66 -3.85
C ALA A 231 0.19 -10.66 -2.98
N GLY A 232 -0.69 -9.69 -3.18
CA GLY A 232 -1.91 -9.47 -2.38
C GLY A 232 -1.63 -8.92 -0.99
N LYS A 233 -0.48 -8.29 -0.77
CA LYS A 233 -0.04 -7.72 0.52
C LYS A 233 0.53 -6.32 0.36
N VAL A 234 0.36 -5.53 1.40
CA VAL A 234 0.84 -4.15 1.52
C VAL A 234 1.43 -3.93 2.91
N ALA A 235 2.33 -2.95 3.04
CA ALA A 235 2.82 -2.55 4.36
C ALA A 235 1.68 -1.95 5.19
N ALA A 236 1.71 -2.16 6.51
CA ALA A 236 0.74 -1.65 7.47
C ALA A 236 1.36 -0.58 8.38
N THR A 237 0.52 0.24 9.01
CA THR A 237 0.92 1.17 10.07
C THR A 237 -0.05 1.09 11.23
N ALA A 238 0.45 0.59 12.36
CA ALA A 238 -0.24 0.73 13.63
C ALA A 238 -0.20 2.20 14.07
N LYS A 239 -1.37 2.83 14.25
CA LYS A 239 -1.50 4.25 14.59
C LYS A 239 -2.54 4.50 15.70
N HIS A 240 -2.47 5.60 16.45
CA HIS A 240 -1.40 6.60 16.49
C HIS A 240 -0.59 6.39 17.78
N PHE A 241 0.74 6.39 17.66
CA PHE A 241 1.60 6.20 18.84
C PHE A 241 1.83 7.56 19.54
N PHE A 242 1.41 7.76 20.79
CA PHE A 242 0.54 6.92 21.62
C PHE A 242 -0.46 7.77 22.39
N GLY A 243 -1.52 7.14 22.91
CA GLY A 243 -2.48 7.76 23.84
C GLY A 243 -3.59 8.59 23.18
N ASP A 244 -3.68 8.60 21.85
CA ASP A 244 -4.67 9.37 21.08
C ASP A 244 -6.12 9.20 21.54
N GLY A 245 -6.52 7.99 21.95
CA GLY A 245 -7.88 7.72 22.49
C GLY A 245 -8.10 8.11 23.95
N GLY A 246 -7.09 8.62 24.66
CA GLY A 246 -7.10 8.90 26.10
C GLY A 246 -7.14 10.38 26.48
N THR A 247 -7.38 11.27 25.51
CA THR A 247 -7.29 12.72 25.75
C THR A 247 -8.34 13.22 26.75
N ALA A 248 -8.00 14.27 27.49
CA ALA A 248 -8.92 14.89 28.43
C ALA A 248 -10.22 15.35 27.73
N GLN A 249 -11.36 14.88 28.25
CA GLN A 249 -12.70 15.14 27.70
C GLN A 249 -12.91 14.67 26.25
N GLY A 250 -12.04 13.80 25.72
CA GLY A 250 -12.11 13.34 24.34
C GLY A 250 -11.82 14.43 23.32
N VAL A 251 -11.08 15.48 23.67
CA VAL A 251 -10.68 16.51 22.70
C VAL A 251 -9.67 15.92 21.71
N ASP A 252 -9.97 15.95 20.42
CA ASP A 252 -9.04 15.47 19.39
C ASP A 252 -7.72 16.26 19.45
N GLN A 253 -6.59 15.55 19.42
CA GLN A 253 -5.24 16.11 19.59
C GLN A 253 -5.01 16.84 20.94
N GLY A 254 -5.86 16.57 21.95
CA GLY A 254 -5.73 17.11 23.30
C GLY A 254 -4.63 16.45 24.13
N ASP A 255 -4.52 16.90 25.39
CA ASP A 255 -3.56 16.36 26.35
C ASP A 255 -3.97 14.96 26.84
N VAL A 256 -2.98 14.07 26.98
CA VAL A 256 -3.08 12.66 27.43
C VAL A 256 -2.42 12.43 28.79
#